data_AF-A0A1G9YFV8-F1
#
_entry.id   AF-A0A1G9YFV8-F1
#
_cell.length_a   1.000
_cell.length_b   1.000
_cell.length_c   1.000
_cell.angle_alpha   90.00
_cell.angle_beta   90.00
_cell.angle_gamma   90.00
#
_symmetry.space_group_name_H-M   'P 1'
#
loop_
_entity.id
_entity.type
_entity.pdbx_description
1 polymer ?
#
loop_
_entity_poly.entity_id
_entity_poly.type
_entity_poly.pdbx_seq_one_letter_code
_entity_poly.pdbx_strand_id
1 'polypeptide(L)'
;MSDKNTLGLSRRRVLGGLGAIGVASAGAGLGTSAYFSDSESFVNNILEAGELNLIVDWATEAHQGSYGYSFAEGEVDGGGDGETDYSYEISDVKPGDSGTIVLCPKVVDNPAWLWVGSADGATDYENGLTEPESDVDGSGGDPGAGNGELSENIQVTVSYASGYSTEDEDEDGEPDNIVCEDKEELDNPDDYTLADLMSELEMGWLIDADRSTPEIDPYPASEDAETQEGPCLCIEWEVPTDVGNVIQTDSVEFAFSFEAMQQRHNPDPSNPFNDTTTNSS
;
A
#
# COMPACT_ATOMS: atom_id res chain seq x y z
N MET A 1 39.19 -42.97 2.61
CA MET A 1 37.95 -43.35 1.90
C MET A 1 36.81 -43.21 2.91
N SER A 2 36.13 -42.07 2.85
CA SER A 2 34.85 -41.80 3.49
C SER A 2 34.24 -40.62 2.72
N ASP A 3 33.36 -40.93 1.78
CA ASP A 3 32.37 -40.01 1.26
C ASP A 3 31.22 -39.88 2.27
N LYS A 4 30.63 -38.68 2.32
CA LYS A 4 29.26 -38.29 2.75
C LYS A 4 29.32 -36.84 3.25
N ASN A 5 28.48 -35.90 2.87
CA ASN A 5 27.35 -35.84 1.93
C ASN A 5 27.13 -34.34 1.68
N THR A 6 26.98 -33.97 0.40
CA THR A 6 26.09 -32.94 -0.13
C THR A 6 25.52 -31.90 0.85
N LEU A 7 25.97 -30.65 0.68
CA LEU A 7 25.26 -29.44 1.12
C LEU A 7 23.93 -29.38 0.37
N GLY A 8 22.88 -29.93 0.98
CA GLY A 8 21.51 -29.73 0.52
C GLY A 8 20.98 -28.43 1.11
N LEU A 9 21.08 -27.33 0.36
CA LEU A 9 20.31 -26.13 0.66
C LEU A 9 18.85 -26.46 0.34
N SER A 10 18.05 -26.62 1.40
CA SER A 10 16.61 -26.86 1.31
C SER A 10 15.93 -25.60 0.78
N ARG A 11 15.19 -25.76 -0.33
CA ARG A 11 14.23 -24.78 -0.83
C ARG A 11 13.18 -24.51 0.26
N ARG A 12 13.22 -23.32 0.85
CA ARG A 12 12.09 -22.68 1.53
C ARG A 12 12.13 -21.21 1.14
N ARG A 13 11.59 -20.90 -0.04
CA ARG A 13 10.97 -19.60 -0.26
C ARG A 13 9.59 -19.74 0.37
N VAL A 14 9.44 -19.13 1.53
CA VAL A 14 8.12 -18.88 2.13
C VAL A 14 7.63 -17.65 1.38
N LEU A 15 6.61 -17.82 0.54
CA LEU A 15 5.80 -16.69 0.10
C LEU A 15 4.99 -16.27 1.31
N GLY A 16 5.34 -15.11 1.88
CA GLY A 16 4.76 -14.56 3.09
C GLY A 16 4.34 -13.12 2.86
N GLY A 17 3.55 -12.86 1.83
CA GLY A 17 2.86 -11.59 1.61
C GLY A 17 1.41 -11.67 2.08
N LEU A 18 1.21 -11.81 3.39
CA LEU A 18 -0.10 -11.58 4.03
C LEU A 18 0.16 -10.80 5.32
N GLY A 19 0.19 -9.47 5.22
CA GLY A 19 0.03 -8.59 6.37
C GLY A 19 -1.45 -8.60 6.76
N ALA A 20 -1.86 -9.52 7.62
CA ALA A 20 -3.19 -9.52 8.22
C ALA A 20 -3.09 -9.00 9.66
N ILE A 21 -3.29 -7.71 9.84
CA ILE A 21 -3.57 -7.12 11.16
C ILE A 21 -4.97 -6.52 11.09
N GLY A 22 -5.97 -7.36 11.33
CA GLY A 22 -7.30 -6.90 11.72
C GLY A 22 -7.35 -6.77 13.23
N VAL A 23 -7.85 -5.63 13.74
CA VAL A 23 -8.23 -5.50 15.15
C VAL A 23 -9.43 -6.43 15.39
N ALA A 24 -9.17 -7.60 15.97
CA ALA A 24 -10.20 -8.59 16.21
C ALA A 24 -11.16 -8.16 17.33
N SER A 25 -12.39 -7.79 16.97
CA SER A 25 -13.53 -7.89 17.88
C SER A 25 -14.63 -8.77 17.27
N ALA A 26 -15.20 -9.65 18.09
CA ALA A 26 -15.89 -10.86 17.64
C ALA A 26 -17.22 -10.59 16.92
N GLY A 27 -17.25 -10.83 15.60
CA GLY A 27 -18.45 -10.99 14.78
C GLY A 27 -18.34 -12.25 13.92
N ALA A 28 -19.34 -13.13 13.96
CA ALA A 28 -19.31 -14.43 13.30
C ALA A 28 -19.96 -14.37 11.90
N GLY A 29 -19.22 -14.68 10.84
CA GLY A 29 -19.75 -14.86 9.49
C GLY A 29 -18.75 -15.55 8.56
N LEU A 30 -19.17 -16.62 7.89
CA LEU A 30 -18.33 -17.48 7.04
C LEU A 30 -18.19 -16.89 5.63
N GLY A 31 -16.97 -16.76 5.11
CA GLY A 31 -16.75 -16.74 3.66
C GLY A 31 -15.53 -15.98 3.14
N THR A 32 -14.29 -16.38 3.47
CA THR A 32 -13.14 -15.95 2.65
C THR A 32 -13.15 -16.70 1.33
N SER A 33 -13.80 -16.14 0.30
CA SER A 33 -13.51 -16.53 -1.08
C SER A 33 -12.22 -15.85 -1.51
N ALA A 34 -11.08 -16.50 -1.30
CA ALA A 34 -9.87 -16.13 -2.02
C ALA A 34 -10.12 -16.38 -3.52
N TYR A 35 -10.36 -15.30 -4.25
CA TYR A 35 -10.52 -15.31 -5.70
C TYR A 35 -9.13 -15.35 -6.32
N PHE A 36 -8.58 -16.55 -6.47
CA PHE A 36 -7.36 -16.75 -7.26
C PHE A 36 -7.72 -16.62 -8.75
N SER A 37 -7.54 -15.44 -9.32
CA SER A 37 -7.50 -15.24 -10.76
C SER A 37 -6.21 -14.55 -11.17
N ASP A 38 -5.08 -15.25 -11.02
CA ASP A 38 -3.93 -14.89 -11.84
C ASP A 38 -3.81 -15.84 -13.02
N SER A 39 -3.77 -15.24 -14.20
CA SER A 39 -3.55 -15.85 -15.51
C SER A 39 -2.54 -14.98 -16.23
N GLU A 40 -1.28 -15.06 -15.83
CA GLU A 40 -0.20 -14.33 -16.47
C GLU A 40 -0.10 -14.63 -17.97
N SER A 41 -0.27 -13.58 -18.76
CA SER A 41 -0.09 -13.58 -20.20
C SER A 41 1.25 -12.95 -20.53
N PHE A 42 2.28 -13.79 -20.66
CA PHE A 42 3.60 -13.35 -21.12
C PHE A 42 3.55 -12.83 -22.57
N VAL A 43 3.51 -11.51 -22.74
CA VAL A 43 3.72 -10.87 -24.03
C VAL A 43 4.90 -9.91 -23.92
N ASN A 44 6.01 -10.27 -24.56
CA ASN A 44 7.20 -9.43 -24.86
C ASN A 44 8.31 -9.24 -23.81
N ASN A 45 8.63 -10.25 -22.99
CA ASN A 45 9.92 -10.20 -22.27
C ASN A 45 11.07 -10.66 -23.20
N ILE A 46 11.79 -9.72 -23.82
CA ILE A 46 13.07 -9.99 -24.49
C ILE A 46 14.11 -10.28 -23.41
N LEU A 47 14.58 -11.52 -23.41
CA LEU A 47 15.54 -12.12 -22.48
C LEU A 47 16.92 -11.43 -22.50
N GLU A 48 17.05 -10.30 -21.79
CA GLU A 48 18.30 -9.88 -21.14
C GLU A 48 18.01 -8.86 -20.01
N ALA A 49 17.09 -9.20 -19.10
CA ALA A 49 16.87 -8.42 -17.88
C ALA A 49 18.00 -8.72 -16.89
N GLY A 50 18.74 -7.69 -16.46
CA GLY A 50 19.36 -7.78 -15.13
C GLY A 50 18.25 -7.98 -14.10
N GLU A 51 18.51 -8.74 -13.04
CA GLU A 51 17.56 -8.89 -11.94
C GLU A 51 17.20 -7.49 -11.43
N LEU A 52 15.94 -7.09 -11.58
CA LEU A 52 15.45 -5.82 -11.07
C LEU A 52 14.86 -6.13 -9.69
N ASN A 53 15.72 -5.98 -8.68
CA ASN A 53 15.35 -6.33 -7.33
C ASN A 53 14.66 -5.14 -6.67
N LEU A 54 13.34 -5.14 -6.71
CA LEU A 54 12.49 -4.18 -6.03
C LEU A 54 12.08 -4.74 -4.67
N ILE A 55 12.38 -3.97 -3.62
CA ILE A 55 11.99 -4.24 -2.24
C ILE A 55 11.21 -3.02 -1.77
N VAL A 56 10.12 -3.21 -1.03
CA VAL A 56 9.37 -2.11 -0.42
C VAL A 56 9.27 -2.36 1.07
N ASP A 57 9.94 -1.51 1.85
CA ASP A 57 9.69 -1.44 3.29
C ASP A 57 8.38 -0.70 3.51
N TRP A 58 7.62 -1.13 4.49
CA TRP A 58 6.38 -0.47 4.86
C TRP A 58 6.29 -0.32 6.37
N ALA A 59 5.66 0.77 6.80
CA ALA A 59 5.28 1.00 8.18
C ALA A 59 3.90 1.63 8.21
N THR A 60 3.07 1.16 9.12
CA THR A 60 1.70 1.66 9.29
C THR A 60 1.40 1.87 10.74
N GLU A 61 0.68 2.94 11.02
CA GLU A 61 0.08 3.19 12.31
C GLU A 61 -1.37 3.64 12.20
N ALA A 62 -2.12 3.45 13.28
CA ALA A 62 -3.44 4.01 13.44
C ALA A 62 -3.68 4.42 14.90
N HIS A 63 -4.24 5.62 15.06
CA HIS A 63 -4.62 6.28 16.30
C HIS A 63 -6.14 6.28 16.42
N GLN A 64 -6.68 5.52 17.37
CA GLN A 64 -8.12 5.45 17.67
C GLN A 64 -8.46 6.15 19.00
N GLY A 65 -7.69 7.19 19.32
CA GLY A 65 -7.76 7.92 20.58
C GLY A 65 -7.57 7.00 21.80
N SER A 66 -8.49 7.08 22.77
CA SER A 66 -8.40 6.24 23.98
C SER A 66 -8.70 4.75 23.74
N TYR A 67 -9.13 4.37 22.54
CA TYR A 67 -9.53 3.00 22.22
C TYR A 67 -8.37 2.12 21.77
N GLY A 68 -7.31 2.72 21.24
CA GLY A 68 -6.11 1.99 20.89
C GLY A 68 -5.17 2.79 20.01
N TYR A 69 -3.97 2.25 19.94
CA TYR A 69 -2.95 2.55 18.96
C TYR A 69 -2.52 1.22 18.35
N SER A 70 -2.22 1.21 17.06
CA SER A 70 -1.64 0.06 16.38
C SER A 70 -0.47 0.50 15.54
N PHE A 71 0.61 -0.26 15.60
CA PHE A 71 1.80 -0.10 14.77
C PHE A 71 2.19 -1.43 14.16
N ALA A 72 2.64 -1.40 12.92
CA ALA A 72 3.26 -2.52 12.26
C ALA A 72 4.24 -2.05 11.19
N GLU A 73 5.32 -2.81 11.02
CA GLU A 73 6.27 -2.59 9.94
C GLU A 73 6.73 -3.93 9.36
N GLY A 74 7.23 -3.88 8.14
CA GLY A 74 7.73 -5.04 7.45
C GLY A 74 8.30 -4.70 6.08
N GLU A 75 8.52 -5.76 5.30
CA GLU A 75 9.13 -5.69 3.97
C GLU A 75 8.35 -6.60 3.03
N VAL A 76 8.15 -6.16 1.79
CA VAL A 76 7.71 -6.99 0.67
C VAL A 76 8.80 -7.00 -0.42
N ASP A 77 9.12 -8.18 -0.92
CA ASP A 77 10.19 -8.42 -1.89
C ASP A 77 9.58 -8.94 -3.21
N GLY A 78 9.81 -8.18 -4.29
CA GLY A 78 9.34 -8.50 -5.64
C GLY A 78 10.10 -9.63 -6.34
N GLY A 79 10.96 -10.34 -5.64
CA GLY A 79 11.55 -11.61 -6.09
C GLY A 79 12.50 -11.52 -7.28
N GLY A 80 12.90 -10.29 -7.67
CA GLY A 80 13.74 -9.97 -8.82
C GLY A 80 12.98 -9.71 -10.13
N ASP A 81 11.65 -9.78 -10.12
CA ASP A 81 10.78 -9.50 -11.26
C ASP A 81 10.40 -8.02 -11.37
N GLY A 82 10.72 -7.23 -10.34
CA GLY A 82 10.48 -5.78 -10.30
C GLY A 82 9.05 -5.40 -9.95
N GLU A 83 8.23 -6.34 -9.46
CA GLU A 83 6.83 -6.14 -9.12
C GLU A 83 6.53 -6.66 -7.71
N THR A 84 5.78 -5.90 -6.90
CA THR A 84 5.33 -6.32 -5.57
C THR A 84 4.11 -5.55 -5.11
N ASP A 85 3.32 -6.16 -4.22
CA ASP A 85 2.10 -5.57 -3.66
C ASP A 85 2.17 -5.43 -2.14
N TYR A 86 1.52 -4.39 -1.62
CA TYR A 86 1.24 -4.20 -0.20
C TYR A 86 -0.25 -3.89 0.02
N SER A 87 -0.96 -4.77 0.73
CA SER A 87 -2.38 -4.59 1.06
C SER A 87 -2.57 -4.03 2.46
N TYR A 88 -3.58 -3.18 2.63
CA TYR A 88 -3.94 -2.57 3.90
C TYR A 88 -5.47 -2.51 4.07
N GLU A 89 -5.92 -2.58 5.32
CA GLU A 89 -7.34 -2.51 5.68
C GLU A 89 -7.50 -1.49 6.82
N ILE A 90 -8.45 -0.58 6.66
CA ILE A 90 -8.90 0.34 7.71
C ILE A 90 -10.27 -0.12 8.17
N SER A 91 -10.45 -0.33 9.47
CA SER A 91 -11.71 -0.83 10.06
C SER A 91 -11.94 -0.29 11.47
N ASP A 92 -13.20 -0.23 11.90
CA ASP A 92 -13.65 0.25 13.23
C ASP A 92 -13.15 1.68 13.56
N VAL A 93 -13.00 2.52 12.54
CA VAL A 93 -12.60 3.91 12.71
C VAL A 93 -13.78 4.79 13.09
N LYS A 94 -13.49 5.84 13.84
CA LYS A 94 -14.44 6.82 14.38
C LYS A 94 -14.03 8.22 13.94
N PRO A 95 -14.97 9.18 13.91
CA PRO A 95 -14.61 10.57 13.64
C PRO A 95 -13.54 11.08 14.62
N GLY A 96 -12.41 11.52 14.08
CA GLY A 96 -11.22 11.93 14.80
C GLY A 96 -10.11 10.89 14.89
N ASP A 97 -10.32 9.66 14.39
CA ASP A 97 -9.25 8.67 14.23
C ASP A 97 -8.36 9.04 13.03
N SER A 98 -7.09 8.66 13.11
CA SER A 98 -6.08 9.00 12.10
C SER A 98 -5.01 7.93 12.00
N GLY A 99 -4.14 8.00 11.01
CA GLY A 99 -3.00 7.11 10.90
C GLY A 99 -2.05 7.51 9.79
N THR A 100 -0.97 6.75 9.66
CA THR A 100 0.09 6.99 8.69
C THR A 100 0.44 5.69 8.00
N ILE A 101 0.58 5.70 6.68
CA ILE A 101 1.12 4.61 5.87
C ILE A 101 2.39 5.13 5.21
N VAL A 102 3.51 4.46 5.43
CA VAL A 102 4.79 4.75 4.79
C VAL A 102 5.18 3.57 3.92
N LEU A 103 5.55 3.87 2.68
CA LEU A 103 6.04 2.89 1.70
C LEU A 103 7.39 3.40 1.20
N CYS A 104 8.45 2.63 1.42
CA CYS A 104 9.82 2.98 1.07
C CYS A 104 10.39 1.98 0.04
N PRO A 105 10.19 2.24 -1.27
CA PRO A 105 10.75 1.40 -2.31
C PRO A 105 12.29 1.51 -2.36
N LYS A 106 12.94 0.39 -2.64
CA LYS A 106 14.37 0.24 -2.85
C LYS A 106 14.58 -0.57 -4.13
N VAL A 107 15.19 0.05 -5.12
CA VAL A 107 15.54 -0.63 -6.38
C VAL A 107 17.03 -0.94 -6.32
N VAL A 108 17.40 -2.18 -6.05
CA VAL A 108 18.81 -2.54 -5.82
C VAL A 108 19.58 -2.59 -7.15
N ASP A 109 20.84 -2.18 -7.09
CA ASP A 109 21.86 -2.25 -8.16
C ASP A 109 21.64 -1.35 -9.40
N ASN A 110 20.40 -1.00 -9.77
CA ASN A 110 20.13 -0.31 -11.03
C ASN A 110 19.00 0.73 -10.89
N PRO A 111 19.17 1.95 -11.44
CA PRO A 111 18.07 2.91 -11.49
C PRO A 111 16.92 2.40 -12.35
N ALA A 112 15.69 2.77 -12.00
CA ALA A 112 14.49 2.30 -12.67
C ALA A 112 13.42 3.38 -12.73
N TRP A 113 12.50 3.24 -13.69
CA TRP A 113 11.22 3.92 -13.64
C TRP A 113 10.34 3.14 -12.68
N LEU A 114 9.89 3.76 -11.60
CA LEU A 114 9.05 3.13 -10.59
C LEU A 114 7.64 3.69 -10.71
N TRP A 115 6.67 2.80 -10.91
CA TRP A 115 5.26 3.12 -10.83
C TRP A 115 4.68 2.60 -9.53
N VAL A 116 3.77 3.37 -8.95
CA VAL A 116 2.86 2.91 -7.90
C VAL A 116 1.44 2.95 -8.46
N GLY A 117 0.64 1.94 -8.20
CA GLY A 117 -0.75 1.89 -8.61
C GLY A 117 -1.60 1.07 -7.66
N SER A 118 -2.87 0.90 -8.00
CA SER A 118 -3.82 0.06 -7.28
C SER A 118 -4.71 -0.64 -8.29
N ALA A 119 -4.44 -1.92 -8.58
CA ALA A 119 -5.10 -2.62 -9.69
C ALA A 119 -6.63 -2.73 -9.50
N ASP A 120 -7.08 -2.88 -8.25
CA ASP A 120 -8.49 -3.08 -7.90
C ASP A 120 -9.11 -1.87 -7.16
N GLY A 121 -8.35 -0.80 -6.95
CA GLY A 121 -8.79 0.38 -6.20
C GLY A 121 -9.12 0.09 -4.72
N ALA A 122 -10.05 0.87 -4.16
CA ALA A 122 -10.59 0.64 -2.83
C ALA A 122 -11.84 -0.26 -2.88
N THR A 123 -11.95 -1.17 -1.92
CA THR A 123 -13.16 -1.97 -1.68
C THR A 123 -13.73 -1.63 -0.31
N ASP A 124 -14.85 -0.91 -0.31
CA ASP A 124 -15.58 -0.55 0.92
C ASP A 124 -16.61 -1.61 1.34
N TYR A 125 -16.65 -1.89 2.63
CA TYR A 125 -17.54 -2.86 3.27
C TYR A 125 -18.35 -2.15 4.37
N GLU A 126 -19.67 -2.34 4.38
CA GLU A 126 -20.56 -1.79 5.41
C GLU A 126 -20.54 -2.59 6.72
N ASN A 127 -20.28 -3.90 6.65
CA ASN A 127 -20.23 -4.84 7.79
C ASN A 127 -21.43 -4.83 8.78
N GLY A 128 -22.49 -4.06 8.53
CA GLY A 128 -23.64 -3.93 9.41
C GLY A 128 -24.42 -2.64 9.20
N LEU A 129 -25.43 -2.46 10.04
CA LEU A 129 -26.08 -1.16 10.26
C LEU A 129 -26.59 -1.17 11.69
N THR A 130 -25.90 -0.47 12.58
CA THR A 130 -26.24 -0.46 14.01
C THR A 130 -26.84 0.88 14.44
N GLU A 131 -27.58 0.95 15.56
CA GLU A 131 -27.91 2.27 16.10
C GLU A 131 -26.64 2.85 16.77
N PRO A 132 -26.22 4.09 16.48
CA PRO A 132 -26.96 5.20 15.83
C PRO A 132 -26.79 5.39 14.31
N GLU A 133 -25.95 4.61 13.64
CA GLU A 133 -25.73 4.63 12.18
C GLU A 133 -27.06 4.56 11.39
N SER A 134 -27.97 3.64 11.78
CA SER A 134 -29.28 3.46 11.13
C SER A 134 -30.21 4.67 11.17
N ASP A 135 -29.92 5.66 12.02
CA ASP A 135 -30.69 6.90 12.11
C ASP A 135 -30.25 7.95 11.07
N VAL A 136 -29.04 7.80 10.53
CA VAL A 136 -28.38 8.79 9.66
C VAL A 136 -27.95 8.22 8.31
N ASP A 137 -27.72 6.91 8.24
CA ASP A 137 -27.40 6.19 7.02
C ASP A 137 -28.57 5.29 6.54
N GLY A 138 -28.75 5.24 5.22
CA GLY A 138 -29.68 4.39 4.51
C GLY A 138 -29.06 3.41 3.52
N SER A 139 -27.73 3.35 3.36
CA SER A 139 -27.03 2.24 2.67
C SER A 139 -27.06 0.94 3.50
N GLY A 140 -27.31 1.08 4.79
CA GLY A 140 -27.11 0.04 5.77
C GLY A 140 -27.68 -1.36 5.54
N GLY A 141 -26.95 -2.32 6.08
CA GLY A 141 -27.18 -3.75 6.00
C GLY A 141 -25.84 -4.48 5.98
N ASP A 142 -25.76 -5.63 5.31
CA ASP A 142 -24.48 -6.16 4.83
C ASP A 142 -24.67 -6.42 3.34
N PRO A 143 -24.71 -5.35 2.51
CA PRO A 143 -24.87 -5.46 1.06
C PRO A 143 -23.69 -6.18 0.38
N GLY A 144 -22.58 -6.37 1.10
CA GLY A 144 -21.35 -6.98 0.61
C GLY A 144 -20.34 -5.96 0.08
N ALA A 145 -19.21 -6.46 -0.43
CA ALA A 145 -18.08 -5.67 -0.91
C ALA A 145 -18.46 -4.57 -1.93
N GLY A 146 -17.84 -3.41 -1.81
CA GLY A 146 -17.99 -2.24 -2.68
C GLY A 146 -19.25 -1.41 -2.44
N ASN A 147 -19.90 -1.57 -1.28
CA ASN A 147 -21.13 -0.84 -0.94
C ASN A 147 -21.00 0.03 0.31
N GLY A 148 -19.83 0.04 0.96
CA GLY A 148 -19.51 0.98 2.04
C GLY A 148 -19.11 2.35 1.52
N GLU A 149 -19.00 3.31 2.44
CA GLU A 149 -18.68 4.71 2.15
C GLU A 149 -17.44 5.23 2.89
N LEU A 150 -16.73 4.35 3.61
CA LEU A 150 -15.64 4.76 4.47
C LEU A 150 -14.51 5.46 3.71
N SER A 151 -14.13 4.97 2.53
CA SER A 151 -13.07 5.56 1.70
C SER A 151 -13.37 7.01 1.27
N GLU A 152 -14.65 7.34 1.04
CA GLU A 152 -15.11 8.69 0.69
C GLU A 152 -15.11 9.64 1.90
N ASN A 153 -15.01 9.09 3.11
CA ASN A 153 -15.03 9.84 4.37
C ASN A 153 -13.66 9.89 5.07
N ILE A 154 -12.63 9.28 4.49
CA ILE A 154 -11.24 9.40 4.95
C ILE A 154 -10.55 10.45 4.10
N GLN A 155 -10.03 11.51 4.74
CA GLN A 155 -9.16 12.48 4.07
C GLN A 155 -7.72 11.98 4.10
N VAL A 156 -6.98 12.21 3.01
CA VAL A 156 -5.59 11.78 2.88
C VAL A 156 -4.70 12.95 2.46
N THR A 157 -3.47 12.94 2.97
CA THR A 157 -2.38 13.81 2.52
C THR A 157 -1.22 12.93 2.10
N VAL A 158 -0.82 13.05 0.84
CA VAL A 158 0.28 12.29 0.27
C VAL A 158 1.51 13.18 0.14
N SER A 159 2.65 12.66 0.56
CA SER A 159 3.94 13.35 0.51
C SER A 159 5.08 12.40 0.13
N TYR A 160 6.13 12.96 -0.46
CA TYR A 160 7.44 12.30 -0.46
C TYR A 160 8.16 12.55 0.84
N ALA A 161 8.92 11.56 1.28
CA ALA A 161 9.77 11.64 2.46
C ALA A 161 11.13 11.00 2.16
N SER A 162 12.20 11.42 2.84
CA SER A 162 13.51 10.75 2.71
C SER A 162 13.56 9.41 3.44
N GLY A 163 12.60 9.16 4.33
CA GLY A 163 12.52 8.04 5.23
C GLY A 163 11.43 8.27 6.27
N TYR A 164 11.37 7.39 7.26
CA TYR A 164 10.54 7.59 8.44
C TYR A 164 11.33 7.25 9.71
N SER A 165 10.87 7.80 10.81
CA SER A 165 11.30 7.41 12.15
C SER A 165 10.07 7.14 13.00
N THR A 166 10.27 6.39 14.08
CA THR A 166 9.26 6.26 15.12
C THR A 166 9.61 7.22 16.25
N GLU A 167 8.70 8.13 16.56
CA GLU A 167 8.77 9.00 17.72
C GLU A 167 7.73 8.57 18.76
N ASP A 168 7.91 9.07 19.98
CA ASP A 168 7.11 8.70 21.15
C ASP A 168 7.12 7.20 21.48
N GLU A 169 7.06 6.91 22.78
CA GLU A 169 7.00 5.54 23.28
C GLU A 169 5.76 5.44 24.17
N ASP A 170 4.96 4.40 23.98
CA ASP A 170 3.84 4.08 24.83
C ASP A 170 4.30 3.70 26.25
N GLU A 171 3.37 3.37 27.15
CA GLU A 171 3.71 3.00 28.54
C GLU A 171 4.60 1.73 28.64
N ASP A 172 4.62 0.90 27.60
CA ASP A 172 5.41 -0.33 27.51
C ASP A 172 6.74 -0.14 26.74
N GLY A 173 6.99 1.05 26.19
CA GLY A 173 8.21 1.39 25.45
C GLY A 173 8.15 1.06 23.96
N GLU A 174 6.96 0.78 23.43
CA GLU A 174 6.73 0.53 22.01
C GLU A 174 6.49 1.85 21.26
N PRO A 175 6.94 1.97 20.00
CA PRO A 175 6.79 3.20 19.23
C PRO A 175 5.32 3.60 19.10
N ASP A 176 4.98 4.84 19.43
CA ASP A 176 3.58 5.34 19.47
C ASP A 176 3.28 6.35 18.34
N ASN A 177 4.25 6.71 17.50
CA ASN A 177 4.03 7.64 16.40
C ASN A 177 5.01 7.43 15.23
N ILE A 178 4.53 7.45 13.98
CA ILE A 178 5.36 7.49 12.78
C ILE A 178 5.57 8.96 12.37
N VAL A 179 6.81 9.32 12.08
CA VAL A 179 7.18 10.65 11.59
C VAL A 179 7.91 10.51 10.26
N CYS A 180 7.30 11.04 9.20
CA CYS A 180 7.89 11.11 7.87
C CYS A 180 8.95 12.21 7.80
N GLU A 181 10.17 11.84 7.43
CA GLU A 181 11.33 12.73 7.43
C GLU A 181 11.38 13.60 6.17
N ASP A 182 11.76 14.88 6.33
CA ASP A 182 11.94 15.85 5.24
C ASP A 182 10.76 15.90 4.25
N LYS A 183 9.53 15.83 4.78
CA LYS A 183 8.32 15.67 3.96
C LYS A 183 8.07 16.80 2.95
N GLU A 184 7.72 16.42 1.74
CA GLU A 184 7.27 17.28 0.64
C GLU A 184 5.92 16.82 0.09
N GLU A 185 4.86 17.59 0.34
CA GLU A 185 3.50 17.26 -0.10
C GLU A 185 3.36 17.24 -1.64
N LEU A 186 2.61 16.27 -2.14
CA LEU A 186 2.41 16.02 -3.57
C LEU A 186 1.13 16.68 -4.09
N ASP A 187 1.13 18.02 -4.21
CA ASP A 187 0.06 18.83 -4.83
C ASP A 187 -1.38 18.32 -4.57
N ASN A 188 -1.64 17.88 -3.32
CA ASN A 188 -2.89 17.23 -2.95
C ASN A 188 -4.09 18.14 -3.24
N PRO A 189 -5.16 17.63 -3.90
CA PRO A 189 -6.41 18.38 -4.06
C PRO A 189 -7.01 18.86 -2.73
N ASP A 190 -7.84 19.90 -2.78
CA ASP A 190 -8.69 20.26 -1.64
C ASP A 190 -9.71 19.13 -1.39
N ASP A 191 -9.94 18.76 -0.12
CA ASP A 191 -10.83 17.67 0.30
C ASP A 191 -10.47 16.28 -0.30
N TYR A 192 -9.17 16.03 -0.55
CA TYR A 192 -8.69 14.78 -1.16
C TYR A 192 -8.97 13.56 -0.27
N THR A 193 -9.73 12.61 -0.80
CA THR A 193 -10.16 11.41 -0.07
C THR A 193 -9.32 10.18 -0.41
N LEU A 194 -9.42 9.14 0.42
CA LEU A 194 -8.84 7.84 0.11
C LEU A 194 -9.42 7.25 -1.18
N ALA A 195 -10.72 7.44 -1.41
CA ALA A 195 -11.38 7.05 -2.67
C ALA A 195 -10.75 7.73 -3.89
N ASP A 196 -10.47 9.04 -3.80
CA ASP A 196 -9.82 9.79 -4.87
C ASP A 196 -8.40 9.27 -5.12
N LEU A 197 -7.61 9.06 -4.06
CA LEU A 197 -6.25 8.52 -4.18
C LEU A 197 -6.25 7.14 -4.84
N MET A 198 -7.10 6.21 -4.40
CA MET A 198 -7.16 4.87 -5.00
C MET A 198 -7.60 4.92 -6.46
N SER A 199 -8.55 5.78 -6.81
CA SER A 199 -8.98 5.96 -8.21
C SER A 199 -7.87 6.55 -9.10
N GLU A 200 -7.02 7.43 -8.57
CA GLU A 200 -5.86 7.93 -9.29
C GLU A 200 -4.79 6.85 -9.47
N LEU A 201 -4.57 6.03 -8.43
CA LEU A 201 -3.63 4.92 -8.48
C LEU A 201 -4.06 3.78 -9.41
N GLU A 202 -5.35 3.61 -9.70
CA GLU A 202 -5.80 2.70 -10.78
C GLU A 202 -5.19 3.05 -12.15
N MET A 203 -4.88 4.33 -12.38
CA MET A 203 -4.23 4.78 -13.62
C MET A 203 -2.70 4.65 -13.58
N GLY A 204 -2.13 4.30 -12.43
CA GLY A 204 -0.69 4.25 -12.20
C GLY A 204 -0.05 5.63 -12.12
N TRP A 205 0.75 5.84 -11.08
CA TRP A 205 1.55 7.03 -10.86
C TRP A 205 3.04 6.73 -11.03
N LEU A 206 3.67 7.36 -12.02
CA LEU A 206 5.12 7.34 -12.17
C LEU A 206 5.77 8.22 -11.08
N ILE A 207 6.59 7.61 -10.24
CA ILE A 207 7.34 8.30 -9.19
C ILE A 207 8.44 9.15 -9.84
N ASP A 208 8.48 10.43 -9.44
CA ASP A 208 9.54 11.36 -9.80
C ASP A 208 10.52 11.49 -8.63
N ALA A 209 11.71 10.92 -8.77
CA ALA A 209 12.65 10.85 -7.65
C ALA A 209 13.30 12.18 -7.27
N ASP A 210 13.30 13.17 -8.18
CA ASP A 210 13.85 14.51 -7.92
C ASP A 210 12.96 15.60 -8.53
N ARG A 211 11.95 16.01 -7.75
CA ARG A 211 11.02 17.09 -8.11
C ARG A 211 11.66 18.47 -8.20
N SER A 212 12.95 18.61 -7.90
CA SER A 212 13.67 19.88 -8.10
C SER A 212 13.95 20.18 -9.57
N THR A 213 13.79 19.17 -10.44
CA THR A 213 13.94 19.29 -11.88
C THR A 213 12.57 19.26 -12.59
N PRO A 214 12.46 19.83 -13.81
CA PRO A 214 11.20 19.80 -14.57
C PRO A 214 10.98 18.50 -15.37
N GLU A 215 11.98 17.62 -15.42
CA GLU A 215 11.90 16.33 -16.10
C GLU A 215 11.64 15.26 -15.03
N ILE A 216 10.91 14.20 -15.37
CA ILE A 216 10.72 13.09 -14.42
C ILE A 216 12.05 12.34 -14.31
N ASP A 217 12.59 12.30 -13.10
CA ASP A 217 13.84 11.60 -12.82
C ASP A 217 13.57 10.13 -12.43
N PRO A 218 14.39 9.18 -12.92
CA PRO A 218 14.26 7.78 -12.57
C PRO A 218 14.50 7.57 -11.06
N TYR A 219 13.84 6.56 -10.50
CA TYR A 219 14.10 6.10 -9.15
C TYR A 219 15.57 5.63 -9.01
N PRO A 220 16.31 6.13 -8.00
CA PRO A 220 17.73 5.84 -7.86
C PRO A 220 17.97 4.38 -7.46
N ALA A 221 19.18 3.91 -7.76
CA ALA A 221 19.62 2.59 -7.32
C ALA A 221 20.04 2.61 -5.84
N SER A 222 19.53 1.69 -5.06
CA SER A 222 20.07 1.35 -3.74
C SER A 222 21.34 0.51 -3.86
N GLU A 223 22.34 0.76 -3.00
CA GLU A 223 23.58 -0.05 -2.94
C GLU A 223 23.27 -1.50 -2.53
N ASP A 224 22.32 -1.68 -1.63
CA ASP A 224 21.84 -2.96 -1.12
C ASP A 224 20.38 -2.87 -0.65
N ALA A 225 19.85 -3.98 -0.15
CA ALA A 225 18.49 -4.10 0.35
C ALA A 225 18.22 -3.28 1.63
N GLU A 226 19.25 -2.77 2.31
CA GLU A 226 19.11 -2.07 3.60
C GLU A 226 19.24 -0.54 3.44
N THR A 227 19.64 -0.08 2.27
CA THR A 227 19.96 1.32 2.01
C THR A 227 18.84 2.01 1.26
N GLN A 228 18.15 2.94 1.93
CA GLN A 228 17.16 3.80 1.31
C GLN A 228 17.86 4.95 0.55
N GLU A 229 17.71 4.98 -0.78
CA GLU A 229 18.27 6.05 -1.63
C GLU A 229 17.19 6.91 -2.28
N GLY A 230 16.03 6.33 -2.61
CA GLY A 230 14.91 7.05 -3.23
C GLY A 230 13.91 7.60 -2.21
N PRO A 231 12.93 8.40 -2.66
CA PRO A 231 11.89 8.90 -1.77
C PRO A 231 10.91 7.80 -1.35
N CYS A 232 10.52 7.80 -0.08
CA CYS A 232 9.36 7.07 0.40
C CYS A 232 8.07 7.82 0.08
N LEU A 233 6.97 7.09 -0.06
CA LEU A 233 5.62 7.63 -0.10
C LEU A 233 5.03 7.62 1.33
N CYS A 234 4.64 8.77 1.83
CA CYS A 234 4.00 8.93 3.13
C CYS A 234 2.55 9.39 2.92
N ILE A 235 1.61 8.60 3.41
CA ILE A 235 0.17 8.82 3.29
C ILE A 235 -0.38 8.98 4.70
N GLU A 236 -0.60 10.22 5.10
CA GLU A 236 -1.26 10.58 6.35
C GLU A 236 -2.78 10.56 6.10
N TRP A 237 -3.55 9.84 6.90
CA TRP A 237 -5.00 9.76 6.77
C TRP A 237 -5.71 10.17 8.06
N GLU A 238 -6.87 10.81 7.94
CA GLU A 238 -7.74 11.13 9.07
C GLU A 238 -9.22 11.00 8.71
N VAL A 239 -10.03 10.67 9.71
CA VAL A 239 -11.49 10.72 9.62
C VAL A 239 -11.96 12.06 10.20
N PRO A 240 -12.50 12.99 9.40
CA PRO A 240 -12.98 14.27 9.89
C PRO A 240 -14.05 14.12 10.98
N THR A 241 -13.98 14.95 12.02
CA THR A 241 -14.89 14.85 13.17
C THR A 241 -16.37 15.10 12.84
N ASP A 242 -16.67 15.68 11.68
CA ASP A 242 -18.02 16.00 11.21
C ASP A 242 -18.67 14.90 10.36
N VAL A 243 -17.94 13.84 10.00
CA VAL A 243 -18.48 12.63 9.35
C VAL A 243 -19.62 12.02 10.18
N GLY A 244 -19.49 12.02 11.51
CA GLY A 244 -20.54 11.53 12.41
C GLY A 244 -20.65 10.01 12.43
N ASN A 245 -21.87 9.48 12.49
CA ASN A 245 -22.09 8.04 12.70
C ASN A 245 -22.34 7.26 11.41
N VAL A 246 -22.12 7.85 10.22
CA VAL A 246 -22.43 7.19 8.94
C VAL A 246 -21.49 6.01 8.68
N ILE A 247 -20.20 6.19 8.93
CA ILE A 247 -19.13 5.17 8.73
C ILE A 247 -19.01 4.08 9.81
N GLN A 248 -20.01 3.91 10.68
CA GLN A 248 -19.85 2.98 11.80
C GLN A 248 -19.86 1.54 11.30
N THR A 249 -19.00 0.69 11.87
CA THR A 249 -18.84 -0.72 11.46
C THR A 249 -18.17 -0.94 10.11
N ASP A 250 -18.13 0.08 9.25
CA ASP A 250 -17.46 0.02 7.96
C ASP A 250 -15.99 -0.36 8.03
N SER A 251 -15.52 -0.96 6.94
CA SER A 251 -14.11 -1.14 6.64
C SER A 251 -13.82 -0.86 5.17
N VAL A 252 -12.57 -0.52 4.88
CA VAL A 252 -12.08 -0.35 3.51
C VAL A 252 -10.79 -1.15 3.36
N GLU A 253 -10.72 -1.94 2.29
CA GLU A 253 -9.54 -2.70 1.88
C GLU A 253 -8.98 -2.12 0.58
N PHE A 254 -7.66 -1.96 0.50
CA PHE A 254 -6.97 -1.49 -0.71
C PHE A 254 -5.55 -2.05 -0.77
N ALA A 255 -4.93 -1.98 -1.94
CA ALA A 255 -3.56 -2.41 -2.14
C ALA A 255 -2.76 -1.41 -2.99
N PHE A 256 -1.47 -1.32 -2.69
CA PHE A 256 -0.46 -0.62 -3.49
C PHE A 256 0.34 -1.64 -4.28
N SER A 257 0.29 -1.55 -5.59
CA SER A 257 1.09 -2.33 -6.53
C SER A 257 2.27 -1.48 -7.00
N PHE A 258 3.47 -2.02 -6.93
CA PHE A 258 4.68 -1.36 -7.39
C PHE A 258 5.25 -2.09 -8.59
N GLU A 259 5.59 -1.33 -9.63
CA GLU A 259 6.22 -1.87 -10.83
C GLU A 259 7.44 -1.05 -11.22
N ALA A 260 8.60 -1.69 -11.20
CA ALA A 260 9.87 -1.11 -11.59
C ALA A 260 10.24 -1.56 -13.01
N MET A 261 10.76 -0.63 -13.82
CA MET A 261 11.33 -0.89 -15.13
C MET A 261 12.74 -0.33 -15.23
N GLN A 262 13.76 -1.18 -15.43
CA GLN A 262 15.14 -0.72 -15.50
C GLN A 262 15.33 0.41 -16.52
N GLN A 263 15.89 1.55 -16.08
CA GLN A 263 15.99 2.78 -16.87
C GLN A 263 16.80 2.58 -18.16
N ARG A 264 17.95 1.89 -18.07
CA ARG A 264 18.89 1.66 -19.20
C ARG A 264 18.21 1.04 -20.43
N HIS A 265 17.20 0.20 -20.22
CA HIS A 265 16.52 -0.54 -21.27
C HIS A 265 15.22 0.13 -21.74
N ASN A 266 14.70 1.04 -20.93
CA ASN A 266 13.41 1.70 -21.14
C ASN A 266 13.62 3.22 -21.13
N PRO A 267 14.24 3.82 -22.16
CA PRO A 267 14.47 5.27 -22.18
C PRO A 267 13.16 6.08 -22.20
N ASP A 268 12.07 5.47 -22.70
CA ASP A 268 10.72 6.01 -22.71
C ASP A 268 9.79 4.94 -22.11
N PRO A 269 9.57 4.89 -20.78
CA PRO A 269 8.79 3.83 -20.14
C PRO A 269 7.31 3.92 -20.54
N SER A 270 6.69 2.79 -20.82
CA SER A 270 5.23 2.69 -20.92
C SER A 270 4.63 2.54 -19.53
N ASN A 271 3.49 3.20 -19.29
CA ASN A 271 2.71 2.98 -18.07
C ASN A 271 2.17 1.55 -18.05
N PRO A 272 2.53 0.73 -17.05
CA PRO A 272 2.07 -0.66 -16.97
C PRO A 272 0.59 -0.80 -16.55
N PHE A 273 0.04 0.17 -15.82
CA PHE A 273 -1.35 0.17 -15.35
C PHE A 273 -2.36 0.54 -16.45
N ASN A 274 -1.90 1.08 -17.59
CA ASN A 274 -2.78 1.50 -18.69
C ASN A 274 -3.30 0.35 -19.59
N ASP A 275 -2.93 -0.91 -19.35
CA ASP A 275 -3.12 -2.01 -20.33
C ASP A 275 -4.10 -3.13 -19.93
N THR A 276 -5.11 -2.86 -19.09
CA THR A 276 -6.22 -3.81 -18.84
C THR A 276 -7.38 -3.75 -19.85
N THR A 277 -7.23 -3.05 -20.99
CA THR A 277 -8.27 -3.02 -22.04
C THR A 277 -7.80 -3.43 -23.45
N THR A 278 -7.06 -4.52 -23.62
CA THR A 278 -7.10 -5.26 -24.90
C THR A 278 -7.05 -6.80 -24.76
N ASN A 279 -8.25 -7.42 -24.74
CA ASN A 279 -8.68 -8.72 -25.35
C ASN A 279 -9.62 -9.47 -24.39
N SER A 280 -10.88 -9.80 -24.74
CA SER A 280 -11.30 -10.41 -26.00
C SER A 280 -12.79 -10.16 -26.28
N SER A 281 -13.06 -9.96 -27.57
CA SER A 281 -14.38 -10.13 -28.20
C SER A 281 -14.85 -11.58 -28.22
#